data_AF-A0A0G1C0U8-F1
#
_entry.id   AF-A0A0G1C0U8-F1
#
_cell.length_a   1.000
_cell.length_b   1.000
_cell.length_c   1.000
_cell.angle_alpha   90.00
_cell.angle_beta   90.00
_cell.angle_gamma   90.00
#
_symmetry.space_group_name_H-M   'P 1'
#
loop_
_entity.id
_entity.type
_entity.pdbx_description
1 polymer ?
#
loop_
_entity_poly.entity_id
_entity_poly.type
_entity_poly.pdbx_seq_one_letter_code
_entity_poly.pdbx_strand_id
1 'polypeptide(L)' 'IQPFADGNKRTARTLANAILLAYDYFPLSYRIVDVNDYRRAMIIFYEQNNLYHLKQMFVEQLDFSRNNYFRT' A
#
# COMPACT_ATOMS: atom_id res chain seq x y z
N ILE A 1 -6.96 13.38 -4.99
CA ILE A 1 -6.67 14.74 -4.48
C ILE A 1 -5.25 15.24 -4.77
N GLN A 2 -4.18 14.40 -4.77
CA GLN A 2 -2.78 14.80 -5.11
C GLN A 2 -2.38 16.22 -4.61
N PRO A 3 -2.45 16.48 -3.29
CA PRO A 3 -2.37 17.84 -2.76
C PRO A 3 -0.97 18.46 -2.81
N PHE A 4 0.08 17.67 -3.04
CA PHE A 4 1.47 18.16 -3.08
C PHE A 4 2.01 18.19 -4.51
N ALA A 5 2.95 19.10 -4.80
CA ALA A 5 3.64 19.15 -6.10
C ALA A 5 4.50 17.89 -6.37
N ASP A 6 5.13 17.36 -5.32
CA ASP A 6 5.80 16.06 -5.32
C ASP A 6 5.60 15.37 -3.96
N GLY A 7 5.85 14.08 -3.90
CA GLY A 7 5.89 13.32 -2.65
C GLY A 7 4.56 12.67 -2.27
N ASN A 8 3.46 12.92 -2.99
CA ASN A 8 2.14 12.32 -2.71
C ASN A 8 2.19 10.82 -2.42
N LYS A 9 2.94 10.06 -3.21
CA LYS A 9 3.10 8.60 -3.03
C LYS A 9 3.84 8.24 -1.74
N ARG A 10 4.87 9.01 -1.38
CA ARG A 10 5.65 8.80 -0.15
C ARG A 10 4.79 9.16 1.05
N THR A 11 4.16 10.34 1.04
CA THR A 11 3.28 10.82 2.11
C THR A 11 2.12 9.87 2.36
N ALA A 12 1.47 9.37 1.30
CA ALA A 12 0.36 8.43 1.43
C ALA A 12 0.79 7.11 2.11
N ARG A 13 1.94 6.55 1.73
CA ARG A 13 2.47 5.33 2.35
C ARG A 13 2.88 5.55 3.81
N THR A 14 3.53 6.67 4.10
CA THR A 14 3.90 7.03 5.48
C THR A 14 2.67 7.16 6.37
N LEU A 15 1.62 7.85 5.89
CA LEU A 15 0.36 7.98 6.63
C LEU A 15 -0.32 6.63 6.84
N ALA A 16 -0.39 5.79 5.80
CA ALA A 16 -0.97 4.45 5.91
C ALA A 16 -0.23 3.61 6.97
N ASN A 17 1.11 3.62 6.94
CA ASN A 17 1.92 2.90 7.92
C ASN A 17 1.78 3.49 9.33
N ALA A 18 1.66 4.82 9.48
CA ALA A 18 1.41 5.45 10.77
C ALA A 18 0.08 4.99 11.38
N ILE A 19 -0.97 4.87 10.57
CA ILE A 19 -2.26 4.32 11.02
C ILE A 19 -2.10 2.86 11.43
N LEU A 20 -1.44 2.01 10.63
CA LEU A 20 -1.23 0.60 10.98
C LEU A 20 -0.51 0.45 12.32
N LEU A 21 0.59 1.20 12.50
CA LEU A 21 1.36 1.18 13.74
C LEU A 21 0.55 1.68 14.95
N ALA A 22 -0.32 2.67 14.77
CA ALA A 22 -1.18 3.16 15.84
C ALA A 22 -2.23 2.14 16.33
N TYR A 23 -2.46 1.08 15.54
CA TYR A 23 -3.34 -0.03 15.87
C TYR A 23 -2.58 -1.36 16.01
N ASP A 24 -1.28 -1.32 16.31
CA ASP A 24 -0.42 -2.49 16.52
C ASP A 24 -0.34 -3.48 15.33
N TYR A 25 -0.53 -2.96 14.10
CA TYR A 25 -0.31 -3.73 12.87
C TYR A 25 1.09 -3.49 12.29
N PHE A 26 1.57 -4.46 11.52
CA PHE A 26 2.85 -4.36 10.83
C PHE A 26 2.84 -3.28 9.74
N PRO A 27 3.90 -2.46 9.62
CA PRO A 27 4.02 -1.49 8.54
C PRO A 27 4.29 -2.18 7.20
N LEU A 28 3.79 -1.59 6.11
CA LEU A 28 3.95 -2.11 4.75
C LEU A 28 5.24 -1.60 4.09
N SER A 29 5.93 -2.50 3.38
CA SER A 29 7.17 -2.21 2.66
C SER A 29 6.96 -1.87 1.18
N TYR A 30 5.95 -2.44 0.51
CA TYR A 30 5.69 -2.34 -0.94
C TYR A 30 6.88 -2.74 -1.84
N ARG A 31 7.98 -3.26 -1.27
CA ARG A 31 9.25 -3.51 -1.98
C ARG A 31 9.16 -4.57 -3.07
N ILE A 32 8.26 -5.54 -2.91
CA ILE A 32 8.07 -6.65 -3.85
C ILE A 32 6.94 -6.40 -4.84
N VAL A 33 6.25 -5.26 -4.75
CA VAL A 33 5.13 -4.95 -5.64
C VAL A 33 5.68 -4.57 -7.01
N ASP A 34 5.25 -5.29 -8.05
CA ASP A 34 5.56 -4.94 -9.42
C ASP A 34 4.92 -3.59 -9.78
N VAL A 35 5.71 -2.71 -10.40
CA VAL A 35 5.28 -1.36 -10.75
C VAL A 35 4.12 -1.38 -11.74
N ASN A 36 4.05 -2.35 -12.63
CA ASN A 36 2.97 -2.50 -13.60
C ASN A 36 1.68 -2.95 -12.91
N ASP A 37 1.76 -3.86 -11.94
CA ASP A 37 0.58 -4.31 -11.19
C ASP A 37 0.02 -3.19 -10.32
N TYR A 38 0.89 -2.42 -9.67
CA TYR A 38 0.47 -1.20 -8.97
C TYR A 38 -0.22 -0.22 -9.92
N ARG A 39 0.36 0.05 -11.09
CA ARG A 39 -0.23 0.96 -12.09
C ARG A 39 -1.59 0.45 -12.58
N ARG A 40 -1.73 -0.83 -12.90
CA ARG A 40 -2.99 -1.45 -13.33
C ARG A 40 -4.06 -1.34 -12.24
N ALA A 41 -3.71 -1.66 -10.99
CA ALA A 41 -4.63 -1.55 -9.87
C ALA A 41 -5.11 -0.11 -9.65
N MET A 42 -4.21 0.87 -9.80
CA MET A 42 -4.57 2.29 -9.73
C MET A 42 -5.49 2.72 -10.87
N ILE A 43 -5.25 2.26 -12.11
CA ILE A 43 -6.13 2.56 -13.25
C ILE A 43 -7.53 1.99 -13.00
N ILE A 44 -7.63 0.72 -12.60
CA ILE A 44 -8.93 0.09 -12.31
C ILE A 44 -9.67 0.84 -11.20
N PHE A 45 -8.95 1.27 -10.16
CA PHE A 45 -9.53 2.08 -9.09
C PHE A 45 -10.04 3.43 -9.60
N TYR A 46 -9.28 4.16 -10.42
CA TYR A 46 -9.70 5.48 -10.90
C TYR A 46 -10.82 5.41 -11.93
N GLU A 47 -10.77 4.46 -12.86
CA GLU A 47 -11.71 4.38 -13.97
C GLU A 47 -13.02 3.69 -13.59
N GLN A 48 -12.95 2.69 -12.70
CA GLN A 48 -14.09 1.83 -12.36
C GLN A 48 -14.50 1.94 -10.88
N ASN A 49 -13.85 2.80 -10.10
CA ASN A 49 -14.04 2.92 -8.65
C ASN A 49 -13.94 1.56 -7.92
N ASN A 50 -13.14 0.65 -8.47
CA ASN A 50 -13.01 -0.71 -7.96
C ASN A 50 -11.74 -0.84 -7.13
N LEU A 51 -11.91 -1.00 -5.81
CA LEU A 51 -10.83 -1.09 -4.84
C LEU A 51 -10.23 -2.51 -4.71
N TYR A 52 -10.84 -3.52 -5.33
CA TYR A 52 -10.50 -4.94 -5.10
C TYR A 52 -9.00 -5.22 -5.24
N HIS A 53 -8.38 -4.82 -6.34
CA HIS A 53 -6.96 -5.07 -6.60
C HIS A 53 -6.03 -4.31 -5.66
N LEU A 54 -6.38 -3.07 -5.29
CA LEU A 54 -5.61 -2.31 -4.31
C LEU A 54 -5.69 -2.96 -2.92
N LYS A 55 -6.86 -3.48 -2.54
CA LYS A 55 -7.06 -4.19 -1.28
C LYS A 55 -6.27 -5.50 -1.25
N GLN A 56 -6.31 -6.29 -2.33
CA GLN A 56 -5.54 -7.54 -2.43
C GLN A 56 -4.04 -7.26 -2.26
N MET A 57 -3.49 -6.33 -3.04
CA MET A 57 -2.10 -5.92 -2.94
C MET A 57 -1.75 -5.42 -1.53
N PHE A 58 -2.63 -4.68 -0.86
CA PHE A 58 -2.41 -4.22 0.51
C PHE A 58 -2.28 -5.39 1.49
N VAL A 59 -3.19 -6.37 1.43
CA VAL A 59 -3.17 -7.56 2.31
C VAL A 59 -1.92 -8.39 2.05
N GLU A 60 -1.55 -8.63 0.80
CA GLU A 60 -0.33 -9.36 0.44
C GLU A 60 0.93 -8.68 0.98
N GLN A 61 1.00 -7.34 0.98
CA GLN A 61 2.11 -6.61 1.58
C GLN A 61 2.14 -6.71 3.11
N LEU A 62 0.98 -6.80 3.75
CA LEU A 62 0.90 -7.02 5.20
C LEU A 62 1.42 -8.40 5.56
N ASP A 63 0.96 -9.43 4.85
CA ASP A 63 1.43 -10.81 5.01
C ASP A 63 2.92 -10.95 4.71
N PHE A 64 3.40 -10.29 3.66
CA PHE A 64 4.84 -10.25 3.36
C PHE A 64 5.64 -9.65 4.53
N SER A 65 5.17 -8.53 5.09
CA SER A 65 5.87 -7.83 6.17
C SER A 65 5.91 -8.68 7.43
N ARG A 66 4.77 -9.29 7.81
CA ARG A 66 4.68 -10.28 8.88
C ARG A 66 5.67 -11.43 8.67
N ASN A 67 5.66 -12.02 7.48
CA ASN A 67 6.41 -13.23 7.17
C ASN A 67 7.90 -13.00 6.89
N ASN A 68 8.40 -11.76 6.76
CA ASN A 68 9.81 -11.51 6.42
C ASN A 68 10.53 -10.61 7.41
N TYR A 69 9.82 -9.71 8.10
CA TYR A 69 10.43 -8.74 9.00
C TYR A 69 10.08 -8.99 10.46
N PHE A 70 8.93 -9.58 10.75
CA PHE A 70 8.41 -9.72 12.11
C PHE A 70 8.09 -11.18 12.48
N ARG A 71 8.85 -12.14 11.94
CA ARG A 71 8.78 -13.56 12.34
C ARG A 71 9.07 -13.66 13.83
N THR A 72 8.05 -13.96 14.63
CA THR A 72 8.17 -14.36 16.04
C THR A 72 7.69 -15.79 16.16
#